data_AF-A0A8S2KCW1-F1
#
_entry.id   AF-A0A8S2KCW1-F1
#
_cell.length_a   1.000
_cell.length_b   1.000
_cell.length_c   1.000
_cell.angle_alpha   90.00
_cell.angle_beta   90.00
_cell.angle_gamma   90.00
#
_symmetry.space_group_name_H-M   'P 1'
#
loop_
_entity.id
_entity.type
_entity.pdbx_description
1 polymer ?
#
loop_
_entity_poly.entity_id
_entity_poly.type
_entity_poly.pdbx_seq_one_letter_code
_entity_poly.pdbx_strand_id
1 'polypeptide(L)'
;MYMYRYEKRIKYYGHLENEEQRTHLSLEANSDISSVRAYGDGLTRAQVGKNTSFVIDAKAIPDGDVKVVVTTPSQRNCPMQVVNNNDGSWNIQYLPYEIGDYYIDVFYQNQLVQGSPFKVNVFDISKVVVSNIQAGTVGQLVNFDVDASEAGAGQLEISIQDGKVPCDATPRGNFRFDASFLPREYGKHLIDVRFNSIPVPGGPFSCEVVDLARVTVSDSIRKGHVGRPLSFDITTNTIHHLPLDLTITAPSGRTISYNIVKMSDTEQRVEFTLNEIGNHRIDVRLGNMAIPNSPFHLKAYDSSRLIVSDIPRIVTLNQPVEFTVDASKAGEGQLEVAINDGLVPNQVKPLGNSRFLFNFSPRTSDPHVLSVKFNGDLLPDNNNV
;
A
#
# COMPACT_ATOMS: atom_id res chain seq x y z
N MET A 1 -19.84 -8.30 -23.54
CA MET A 1 -19.16 -7.42 -22.59
C MET A 1 -17.67 -7.61 -22.79
N TYR A 2 -16.98 -6.65 -23.41
CA TYR A 2 -15.55 -6.77 -23.69
C TYR A 2 -14.78 -6.55 -22.37
N MET A 3 -14.13 -7.60 -21.87
CA MET A 3 -13.22 -7.51 -20.72
C MET A 3 -11.88 -6.98 -21.24
N TYR A 4 -11.57 -5.71 -20.99
CA TYR A 4 -10.24 -5.18 -21.24
C TYR A 4 -9.27 -5.81 -20.24
N ARG A 5 -8.25 -6.53 -20.73
CA ARG A 5 -7.13 -7.00 -19.91
C ARG A 5 -5.98 -6.01 -20.02
N TYR A 6 -5.51 -5.55 -18.87
CA TYR A 6 -4.35 -4.68 -18.73
C TYR A 6 -3.12 -5.56 -18.45
N GLU A 7 -2.23 -5.68 -19.44
CA GLU A 7 -0.92 -6.29 -19.28
C GLU A 7 0.14 -5.25 -19.65
N LYS A 8 1.13 -5.05 -18.79
CA LYS A 8 2.30 -4.23 -19.13
C LYS A 8 3.41 -5.14 -19.63
N ARG A 9 3.81 -4.93 -20.89
CA ARG A 9 4.92 -5.64 -21.53
C ARG A 9 6.07 -4.67 -21.75
N ILE A 10 7.23 -4.99 -21.21
CA ILE A 10 8.43 -4.17 -21.32
C ILE A 10 9.47 -5.02 -22.06
N LYS A 11 9.73 -4.68 -23.33
CA LYS A 11 10.78 -5.33 -24.12
C LYS A 11 12.13 -4.70 -23.83
N TYR A 12 13.16 -5.51 -23.69
CA TYR A 12 14.52 -5.05 -23.46
C TYR A 12 15.54 -5.84 -24.30
N TYR A 13 16.53 -5.11 -24.84
CA TYR A 13 17.69 -5.63 -25.56
C TYR A 13 18.97 -5.16 -24.85
N GLY A 14 19.80 -6.11 -24.41
CA GLY A 14 21.13 -5.82 -23.87
C GLY A 14 22.03 -5.35 -25.01
N HIS A 15 22.67 -4.19 -24.84
CA HIS A 15 23.55 -3.61 -25.85
C HIS A 15 24.99 -3.60 -25.34
N LEU A 16 25.83 -4.40 -26.00
CA LEU A 16 27.23 -4.08 -26.27
C LEU A 16 27.43 -4.43 -27.75
N GLU A 17 27.31 -3.42 -28.61
CA GLU A 17 27.87 -3.48 -29.96
C GLU A 17 29.38 -3.40 -29.83
N ASN A 18 30.05 -4.50 -30.20
CA ASN A 18 31.38 -4.45 -30.77
C ASN A 18 31.33 -5.38 -31.98
N GLU A 19 31.16 -4.79 -33.17
CA GLU A 19 31.44 -5.45 -34.43
C GLU A 19 32.95 -5.68 -34.53
N GLU A 20 33.42 -6.84 -34.08
CA GLU A 20 34.75 -7.33 -34.48
C GLU A 20 34.61 -8.22 -35.71
N GLN A 21 35.06 -7.68 -36.84
CA GLN A 21 35.32 -8.40 -38.08
C GLN A 21 36.23 -9.60 -37.80
N ARG A 22 35.70 -10.82 -37.90
CA ARG A 22 36.50 -12.03 -37.98
C ARG A 22 36.74 -12.41 -39.43
N THR A 23 38.03 -12.46 -39.78
CA THR A 23 38.57 -12.78 -41.11
C THR A 23 38.15 -14.16 -41.60
N HIS A 24 37.62 -14.18 -42.82
CA HIS A 24 37.22 -15.35 -43.60
C HIS A 24 38.44 -16.18 -43.99
N LEU A 25 38.53 -17.44 -43.53
CA LEU A 25 39.47 -18.43 -44.06
C LEU A 25 38.72 -19.29 -45.08
N SER A 26 38.96 -19.06 -46.37
CA SER A 26 38.45 -19.87 -47.47
C SER A 26 39.29 -21.14 -47.64
N LEU A 27 38.63 -22.30 -47.58
CA LEU A 27 39.12 -23.57 -48.13
C LEU A 27 38.00 -24.16 -48.99
N GLU A 28 38.32 -24.40 -50.27
CA GLU A 28 37.39 -24.82 -51.31
C GLU A 28 36.79 -26.22 -51.08
N ALA A 29 35.46 -26.31 -51.25
CA ALA A 29 34.75 -27.47 -51.81
C ALA A 29 33.44 -26.95 -52.42
N ASN A 30 33.29 -27.13 -53.72
CA ASN A 30 32.23 -26.55 -54.55
C ASN A 30 30.93 -27.39 -54.48
N SER A 31 30.11 -27.12 -53.46
CA SER A 31 28.72 -27.62 -53.35
C SER A 31 27.80 -26.44 -53.09
N ASP A 32 26.71 -26.33 -53.85
CA ASP A 32 25.67 -25.31 -53.62
C ASP A 32 24.84 -25.71 -52.38
N ILE A 33 25.12 -25.07 -51.24
CA ILE A 33 24.40 -25.32 -49.98
C ILE A 33 23.24 -24.33 -49.76
N SER A 34 22.84 -23.57 -50.78
CA SER A 34 21.84 -22.50 -50.66
C SER A 34 20.45 -22.99 -50.23
N SER A 35 20.15 -24.28 -50.35
CA SER A 35 18.93 -24.92 -49.87
C SER A 35 18.95 -25.30 -48.39
N VAL A 36 20.10 -25.28 -47.73
CA VAL A 36 20.24 -25.68 -46.31
C VAL A 36 19.73 -24.57 -45.40
N ARG A 37 18.94 -24.92 -44.38
CA ARG A 37 18.33 -23.97 -43.43
C ARG A 37 18.52 -24.44 -42.00
N ALA A 38 18.73 -23.49 -41.09
CA ALA A 38 18.66 -23.73 -39.65
C ALA A 38 17.52 -22.89 -39.05
N TYR A 39 16.65 -23.52 -38.25
CA TYR A 39 15.49 -22.86 -37.65
C TYR A 39 15.11 -23.45 -36.29
N GLY A 40 14.42 -22.64 -35.48
CA GLY A 40 13.94 -23.00 -34.15
C GLY A 40 14.23 -21.92 -33.11
N ASP A 41 13.46 -21.90 -32.03
CA ASP A 41 13.60 -20.88 -30.97
C ASP A 41 14.99 -20.89 -30.33
N GLY A 42 15.66 -22.06 -30.32
CA GLY A 42 17.03 -22.22 -29.84
C GLY A 42 18.11 -21.50 -30.64
N LEU A 43 17.77 -20.87 -31.77
CA LEU A 43 18.64 -19.95 -32.49
C LEU A 43 18.40 -18.48 -32.14
N THR A 44 17.48 -18.17 -31.22
CA THR A 44 17.14 -16.80 -30.82
C THR A 44 17.24 -16.57 -29.32
N ARG A 45 16.71 -17.50 -28.50
CA ARG A 45 16.65 -17.36 -27.05
C ARG A 45 16.83 -18.70 -26.36
N ALA A 46 17.48 -18.69 -25.20
CA ALA A 46 17.60 -19.88 -24.37
C ALA A 46 17.63 -19.53 -22.88
N GLN A 47 17.24 -20.47 -22.03
CA GLN A 47 17.26 -20.28 -20.57
C GLN A 47 18.41 -21.07 -19.95
N VAL A 48 19.20 -20.44 -19.08
CA VAL A 48 20.26 -21.11 -18.30
C VAL A 48 19.73 -22.38 -17.64
N GLY A 49 20.47 -23.48 -17.79
CA GLY A 49 20.14 -24.77 -17.20
C GLY A 49 18.96 -25.51 -17.87
N LYS A 50 18.43 -25.03 -18.99
CA LYS A 50 17.38 -25.71 -19.76
C LYS A 50 17.88 -26.12 -21.13
N ASN A 51 17.69 -27.41 -21.46
CA ASN A 51 17.96 -27.90 -22.80
C ASN A 51 17.14 -27.13 -23.83
N THR A 52 17.84 -26.63 -24.83
CA THR A 52 17.29 -25.82 -25.92
C THR A 52 17.69 -26.46 -27.23
N SER A 53 16.81 -26.43 -28.24
CA SER A 53 17.06 -27.10 -29.51
C SER A 53 16.71 -26.27 -30.74
N PHE A 54 17.33 -26.63 -31.85
CA PHE A 54 17.02 -26.14 -33.17
C PHE A 54 17.24 -27.26 -34.20
N VAL A 55 16.72 -27.06 -35.40
CA VAL A 55 16.76 -28.02 -36.50
C VAL A 55 17.61 -27.47 -37.63
N ILE A 56 18.43 -28.33 -38.22
CA ILE A 56 19.09 -28.08 -39.50
C ILE A 56 18.40 -28.96 -40.54
N ASP A 57 17.88 -28.36 -41.60
CA ASP A 57 17.22 -29.03 -42.71
C ASP A 57 18.10 -28.90 -43.97
N ALA A 58 18.60 -30.04 -44.46
CA ALA A 58 19.31 -30.18 -45.72
C ALA A 58 18.68 -31.27 -46.60
N LYS A 59 17.36 -31.49 -46.53
CA LYS A 59 16.67 -32.58 -47.26
C LYS A 59 16.92 -32.59 -48.78
N ALA A 60 17.16 -31.43 -49.38
CA ALA A 60 17.49 -31.29 -50.79
C ALA A 60 18.87 -31.86 -51.17
N ILE A 61 19.77 -31.97 -50.20
CA ILE A 61 21.13 -32.49 -50.33
C ILE A 61 21.40 -33.33 -49.06
N PRO A 62 20.90 -34.57 -48.95
CA PRO A 62 20.95 -35.32 -47.69
C PRO A 62 22.35 -35.87 -47.36
N ASP A 63 23.21 -36.04 -48.38
CA ASP A 63 24.52 -36.69 -48.29
C ASP A 63 25.65 -35.74 -47.84
N GLY A 64 25.46 -34.99 -46.76
CA GLY A 64 26.48 -34.09 -46.23
C GLY A 64 26.66 -34.16 -44.73
N ASP A 65 27.77 -33.57 -44.29
CA ASP A 65 28.18 -33.52 -42.90
C ASP A 65 27.83 -32.16 -42.27
N VAL A 66 27.42 -32.21 -41.01
CA VAL A 66 27.00 -31.05 -40.21
C VAL A 66 27.97 -30.88 -39.05
N LYS A 67 28.53 -29.67 -38.96
CA LYS A 67 29.35 -29.26 -37.81
C LYS A 67 28.73 -28.03 -37.18
N VAL A 68 28.49 -28.10 -35.87
CA VAL A 68 27.97 -26.98 -35.08
C VAL A 68 29.02 -26.57 -34.06
N VAL A 69 29.26 -25.26 -33.95
CA VAL A 69 30.13 -24.67 -32.92
C VAL A 69 29.32 -23.67 -32.12
N VAL A 70 29.30 -23.84 -30.80
CA VAL A 70 28.62 -22.92 -29.88
C VAL A 70 29.68 -22.15 -29.12
N THR A 71 29.74 -20.84 -29.35
CA THR A 71 30.64 -19.91 -28.65
C THR A 71 29.86 -19.23 -27.53
N THR A 72 30.29 -19.46 -26.28
CA THR A 72 29.68 -18.84 -25.09
C THR A 72 30.38 -17.51 -24.74
N PRO A 73 29.77 -16.65 -23.91
CA PRO A 73 30.41 -15.41 -23.44
C PRO A 73 31.80 -15.61 -22.83
N SER A 74 32.00 -16.68 -22.05
CA SER A 74 33.30 -17.03 -21.46
C SER A 74 34.25 -17.78 -22.40
N GLN A 75 33.88 -17.98 -23.66
CA GLN A 75 34.62 -18.76 -24.66
C GLN A 75 34.92 -20.21 -24.23
N ARG A 76 34.08 -20.77 -23.36
CA ARG A 76 34.19 -22.16 -22.89
C ARG A 76 33.19 -23.06 -23.63
N ASN A 77 33.49 -24.36 -23.69
CA ASN A 77 32.64 -25.31 -24.41
C ASN A 77 31.21 -25.37 -23.82
N CYS A 78 30.20 -25.24 -24.68
CA CYS A 78 28.81 -25.53 -24.34
C CYS A 78 28.50 -27.01 -24.58
N PRO A 79 27.94 -27.75 -23.60
CA PRO A 79 27.45 -29.09 -23.84
C PRO A 79 26.41 -29.08 -24.97
N MET A 80 26.62 -29.94 -25.97
CA MET A 80 25.70 -30.08 -27.09
C MET A 80 25.61 -31.55 -27.54
N GLN A 81 24.46 -31.88 -28.13
CA GLN A 81 24.18 -33.16 -28.76
C GLN A 81 23.67 -32.87 -30.18
N VAL A 82 24.23 -33.60 -31.14
CA VAL A 82 23.83 -33.56 -32.56
C VAL A 82 23.22 -34.92 -32.88
N VAL A 83 21.96 -34.94 -33.33
CA VAL A 83 21.25 -36.15 -33.71
C VAL A 83 20.89 -36.06 -35.20
N ASN A 84 21.44 -36.97 -36.00
CA ASN A 84 21.03 -37.13 -37.40
C ASN A 84 19.75 -37.97 -37.46
N ASN A 85 18.71 -37.44 -38.10
CA ASN A 85 17.42 -38.12 -38.23
C ASN A 85 17.38 -39.13 -39.39
N ASN A 86 18.46 -39.25 -40.16
CA ASN A 86 18.59 -40.09 -41.36
C ASN A 86 17.57 -39.77 -42.46
N ASP A 87 17.01 -38.55 -42.45
CA ASP A 87 16.08 -38.05 -43.46
C ASP A 87 16.59 -36.77 -44.13
N GLY A 88 17.86 -36.40 -43.93
CA GLY A 88 18.43 -35.12 -44.37
C GLY A 88 18.19 -33.96 -43.40
N SER A 89 17.78 -34.23 -42.15
CA SER A 89 17.71 -33.24 -41.07
C SER A 89 18.47 -33.65 -39.82
N TRP A 90 18.90 -32.65 -39.04
CA TRP A 90 19.62 -32.82 -37.78
C TRP A 90 18.92 -32.05 -36.67
N ASN A 91 18.71 -32.73 -35.55
CA ASN A 91 18.26 -32.11 -34.31
C ASN A 91 19.49 -31.77 -33.46
N ILE A 92 19.66 -30.48 -33.18
CA ILE A 92 20.73 -29.98 -32.31
C ILE A 92 20.11 -29.61 -30.97
N GLN A 93 20.66 -30.13 -29.89
CA GLN A 93 20.26 -29.77 -28.53
C GLN A 93 21.50 -29.30 -27.76
N TYR A 94 21.41 -28.16 -27.08
CA TYR A 94 22.49 -27.65 -26.25
C TYR A 94 21.96 -27.19 -24.88
N LEU A 95 22.88 -27.16 -23.89
CA LEU A 95 22.59 -26.77 -22.52
C LEU A 95 23.35 -25.48 -22.17
N PRO A 96 22.72 -24.30 -22.29
CA PRO A 96 23.34 -23.05 -21.86
C PRO A 96 23.52 -23.05 -20.34
N TYR A 97 24.62 -22.47 -19.86
CA TYR A 97 25.02 -22.52 -18.45
C TYR A 97 25.45 -21.16 -17.88
N GLU A 98 25.57 -20.13 -18.72
CA GLU A 98 25.87 -18.75 -18.31
C GLU A 98 24.99 -17.76 -19.07
N ILE A 99 24.72 -16.61 -18.46
CA ILE A 99 23.90 -15.55 -19.05
C ILE A 99 24.72 -14.79 -20.10
N GLY A 100 24.08 -14.36 -21.19
CA GLY A 100 24.69 -13.48 -22.18
C GLY A 100 24.46 -13.94 -23.62
N ASP A 101 25.23 -13.36 -24.52
CA ASP A 101 25.12 -13.63 -25.95
C ASP A 101 25.95 -14.85 -26.34
N TYR A 102 25.27 -15.86 -26.86
CA TYR A 102 25.89 -17.04 -27.45
C TYR A 102 25.89 -16.88 -28.98
N TYR A 103 26.94 -17.36 -29.64
CA TYR A 103 27.03 -17.39 -31.09
C TYR A 103 27.12 -18.84 -31.56
N ILE A 104 26.17 -19.25 -32.40
CA ILE A 104 26.10 -20.60 -32.95
C ILE A 104 26.50 -20.56 -34.42
N ASP A 105 27.66 -21.13 -34.73
CA ASP A 105 28.10 -21.36 -36.09
C ASP A 105 27.60 -22.72 -36.59
N VAL A 106 26.90 -22.71 -37.73
CA VAL A 106 26.41 -23.92 -38.38
C VAL A 106 27.11 -24.08 -39.72
N PHE A 107 27.89 -25.15 -39.85
CA PHE A 107 28.56 -25.53 -41.08
C PHE A 107 27.90 -26.76 -41.67
N TYR A 108 27.68 -26.72 -42.99
CA TYR A 108 27.28 -27.86 -43.79
C TYR A 108 28.29 -28.04 -44.92
N GLN A 109 28.90 -29.22 -45.04
CA GLN A 109 30.01 -29.48 -45.99
C GLN A 109 31.12 -28.42 -45.91
N ASN A 110 31.54 -28.06 -44.69
CA ASN A 110 32.54 -27.02 -44.39
C ASN A 110 32.20 -25.59 -44.83
N GLN A 111 30.99 -25.33 -45.32
CA GLN A 111 30.51 -23.97 -45.64
C GLN A 111 29.49 -23.50 -44.60
N LEU A 112 29.50 -22.20 -44.27
CA LEU A 112 28.54 -21.61 -43.33
C LEU A 112 27.13 -21.63 -43.93
N VAL A 113 26.17 -22.16 -43.18
CA VAL A 113 24.75 -22.09 -43.54
C VAL A 113 24.27 -20.64 -43.47
N GLN A 114 23.35 -20.28 -44.36
CA GLN A 114 22.77 -18.94 -44.39
C GLN A 114 22.19 -18.54 -43.02
N GLY A 115 22.59 -17.36 -42.53
CA GLY A 115 22.19 -16.82 -41.22
C GLY A 115 23.17 -17.13 -40.09
N SER A 116 24.16 -17.99 -40.32
CA SER A 116 25.25 -18.24 -39.38
C SER A 116 26.27 -17.08 -39.39
N PRO A 117 26.84 -16.67 -38.24
CA PRO A 117 26.51 -17.14 -36.89
C PRO A 117 25.15 -16.64 -36.39
N PHE A 118 24.42 -17.51 -35.70
CA PHE A 118 23.17 -17.16 -35.02
C PHE A 118 23.47 -16.61 -33.63
N LYS A 119 23.01 -15.38 -33.35
CA LYS A 119 23.07 -14.78 -32.02
C LYS A 119 21.90 -15.26 -31.17
N VAL A 120 22.19 -15.94 -30.05
CA VAL A 120 21.21 -16.41 -29.07
C VAL A 120 21.36 -15.62 -27.78
N ASN A 121 20.27 -14.99 -27.33
CA ASN A 121 20.25 -14.35 -26.01
C ASN A 121 19.92 -15.38 -24.92
N VAL A 122 20.87 -15.65 -24.05
CA VAL A 122 20.70 -16.55 -22.91
C VAL A 122 20.34 -15.76 -21.66
N PHE A 123 19.24 -16.14 -21.01
CA PHE A 123 18.69 -15.47 -19.83
C PHE A 123 18.49 -16.43 -18.65
N ASP A 124 18.35 -15.87 -17.45
CA ASP A 124 18.09 -16.62 -16.22
C ASP A 124 16.93 -15.99 -15.43
N ILE A 125 15.80 -16.69 -15.37
CA ILE A 125 14.61 -16.24 -14.64
C ILE A 125 14.84 -16.19 -13.11
N SER A 126 15.80 -16.95 -12.58
CA SER A 126 16.09 -16.97 -11.14
C SER A 126 16.77 -15.70 -10.65
N LYS A 127 17.25 -14.88 -11.59
CA LYS A 127 17.85 -13.57 -11.36
C LYS A 127 16.86 -12.42 -11.39
N VAL A 128 15.59 -12.67 -11.70
CA VAL A 128 14.53 -11.68 -11.56
C VAL A 128 14.00 -11.70 -10.13
N VAL A 129 14.12 -10.58 -9.42
CA VAL A 129 13.69 -10.44 -8.03
C VAL A 129 12.53 -9.47 -7.95
N VAL A 130 11.45 -9.88 -7.30
CA VAL A 130 10.31 -9.01 -6.96
C VAL A 130 10.33 -8.80 -5.46
N SER A 131 10.29 -7.54 -5.01
CA SER A 131 10.42 -7.20 -3.59
C SER A 131 9.59 -5.98 -3.21
N ASN A 132 9.59 -5.64 -1.92
CA ASN A 132 8.89 -4.48 -1.36
C ASN A 132 7.38 -4.46 -1.61
N ILE A 133 6.75 -5.62 -1.78
CA ILE A 133 5.29 -5.74 -1.82
C ILE A 133 4.77 -5.58 -0.39
N GLN A 134 4.13 -4.44 -0.12
CA GLN A 134 3.48 -4.13 1.14
C GLN A 134 1.96 -4.29 1.04
N ALA A 135 1.29 -4.35 2.20
CA ALA A 135 -0.16 -4.25 2.25
C ALA A 135 -0.61 -2.87 1.73
N GLY A 136 -1.74 -2.86 1.02
CA GLY A 136 -2.28 -1.66 0.38
C GLY A 136 -3.62 -1.23 0.95
N THR A 137 -4.04 -0.02 0.57
CA THR A 137 -5.37 0.52 0.87
C THR A 137 -6.16 0.74 -0.41
N VAL A 138 -7.46 0.47 -0.38
CA VAL A 138 -8.36 0.83 -1.48
C VAL A 138 -8.19 2.32 -1.82
N GLY A 139 -7.99 2.61 -3.10
CA GLY A 139 -7.84 3.98 -3.61
C GLY A 139 -6.47 4.62 -3.37
N GLN A 140 -5.48 3.90 -2.83
CA GLN A 140 -4.09 4.38 -2.71
C GLN A 140 -3.14 3.54 -3.55
N LEU A 141 -2.11 4.17 -4.12
CA LEU A 141 -1.14 3.50 -4.97
C LEU A 141 -0.29 2.52 -4.14
N VAL A 142 -0.24 1.26 -4.57
CA VAL A 142 0.67 0.25 -4.03
C VAL A 142 1.88 0.19 -4.94
N ASN A 143 3.09 0.35 -4.39
CA ASN A 143 4.35 0.26 -5.12
C ASN A 143 5.11 -1.01 -4.72
N PHE A 144 5.86 -1.57 -5.66
CA PHE A 144 6.76 -2.70 -5.45
C PHE A 144 7.90 -2.67 -6.47
N ASP A 145 9.04 -3.26 -6.11
CA ASP A 145 10.23 -3.22 -6.95
C ASP A 145 10.35 -4.52 -7.75
N VAL A 146 10.76 -4.39 -9.02
CA VAL A 146 11.17 -5.52 -9.87
C VAL A 146 12.60 -5.28 -10.37
N ASP A 147 13.53 -6.13 -9.97
CA ASP A 147 14.92 -6.11 -10.39
C ASP A 147 15.20 -7.26 -11.37
N ALA A 148 15.49 -6.93 -12.62
CA ALA A 148 15.90 -7.86 -13.67
C ALA A 148 17.34 -7.61 -14.16
N SER A 149 18.15 -6.88 -13.36
CA SER A 149 19.49 -6.44 -13.73
C SER A 149 20.47 -7.56 -14.04
N GLU A 150 20.31 -8.71 -13.41
CA GLU A 150 21.12 -9.90 -13.61
C GLU A 150 20.46 -10.96 -14.49
N ALA A 151 19.28 -10.70 -15.07
CA ALA A 151 18.50 -11.74 -15.75
C ALA A 151 18.92 -12.03 -17.19
N GLY A 152 19.75 -11.17 -17.81
CA GLY A 152 20.05 -11.23 -19.24
C GLY A 152 18.91 -10.66 -20.09
N ALA A 153 19.09 -10.59 -21.42
CA ALA A 153 18.14 -9.94 -22.33
C ALA A 153 16.74 -10.61 -22.36
N GLY A 154 15.67 -9.82 -22.37
CA GLY A 154 14.32 -10.36 -22.41
C GLY A 154 13.20 -9.36 -22.21
N GLN A 155 11.98 -9.88 -22.17
CA GLN A 155 10.75 -9.14 -21.99
C GLN A 155 10.16 -9.42 -20.60
N LEU A 156 9.91 -8.36 -19.83
CA LEU A 156 9.22 -8.43 -18.55
C LEU A 156 7.72 -8.19 -18.78
N GLU A 157 6.89 -9.07 -18.21
CA GLU A 157 5.44 -8.91 -18.18
C GLU A 157 4.97 -8.85 -16.72
N ILE A 158 4.15 -7.84 -16.40
CA ILE A 158 3.51 -7.72 -15.09
C ILE A 158 2.00 -7.64 -15.30
N SER A 159 1.25 -8.46 -14.57
CA SER A 159 -0.21 -8.41 -14.54
C SER A 159 -0.72 -8.50 -13.11
N ILE A 160 -1.76 -7.72 -12.81
CA ILE A 160 -2.39 -7.69 -11.49
C ILE A 160 -3.80 -8.26 -11.64
N GLN A 161 -4.10 -9.31 -10.88
CA GLN A 161 -5.37 -10.02 -10.89
C GLN A 161 -5.78 -10.47 -12.31
N ASP A 162 -4.86 -11.15 -13.02
CA ASP A 162 -5.02 -11.56 -14.43
C ASP A 162 -5.29 -10.39 -15.39
N GLY A 163 -4.70 -9.23 -15.09
CA GLY A 163 -4.85 -8.00 -15.86
C GLY A 163 -6.18 -7.28 -15.65
N LYS A 164 -6.94 -7.61 -14.61
CA LYS A 164 -8.17 -6.85 -14.27
C LYS A 164 -7.85 -5.48 -13.67
N VAL A 165 -6.68 -5.34 -13.04
CA VAL A 165 -6.24 -4.09 -12.43
C VAL A 165 -5.09 -3.52 -13.26
N PRO A 166 -5.19 -2.26 -13.73
CA PRO A 166 -4.09 -1.61 -14.42
C PRO A 166 -2.86 -1.52 -13.53
N CYS A 167 -1.70 -1.88 -14.09
CA CYS A 167 -0.40 -1.58 -13.47
C CYS A 167 0.39 -0.60 -14.32
N ASP A 168 1.19 0.22 -13.64
CA ASP A 168 2.23 1.00 -14.28
C ASP A 168 3.61 0.50 -13.81
N ALA A 169 4.63 0.76 -14.61
CA ALA A 169 5.98 0.33 -14.33
C ALA A 169 6.96 1.38 -14.84
N THR A 170 7.60 2.08 -13.89
CA THR A 170 8.53 3.18 -14.15
C THR A 170 9.97 2.65 -14.08
N PRO A 171 10.76 2.78 -15.15
CA PRO A 171 12.17 2.39 -15.12
C PRO A 171 12.99 3.25 -14.14
N ARG A 172 13.81 2.62 -13.29
CA ARG A 172 14.77 3.30 -12.39
C ARG A 172 16.21 3.30 -12.92
N GLY A 173 16.44 2.68 -14.09
CA GLY A 173 17.77 2.43 -14.65
C GLY A 173 18.32 1.06 -14.26
N ASN A 174 19.35 0.59 -14.98
CA ASN A 174 20.00 -0.72 -14.78
C ASN A 174 18.99 -1.89 -14.66
N PHE A 175 17.92 -1.86 -15.46
CA PHE A 175 16.89 -2.92 -15.50
C PHE A 175 16.15 -3.15 -14.17
N ARG A 176 16.01 -2.09 -13.38
CA ARG A 176 15.12 -2.03 -12.21
C ARG A 176 13.89 -1.21 -12.53
N PHE A 177 12.75 -1.62 -11.99
CA PHE A 177 11.45 -1.00 -12.22
C PHE A 177 10.75 -0.76 -10.90
N ASP A 178 10.17 0.43 -10.75
CA ASP A 178 9.17 0.75 -9.74
C ASP A 178 7.79 0.47 -10.34
N ALA A 179 7.19 -0.64 -9.95
CA ALA A 179 5.89 -1.06 -10.43
C ALA A 179 4.82 -0.65 -9.44
N SER A 180 3.67 -0.22 -9.95
CA SER A 180 2.58 0.26 -9.12
C SER A 180 1.20 -0.09 -9.66
N PHE A 181 0.24 -0.22 -8.76
CA PHE A 181 -1.17 -0.38 -9.13
C PHE A 181 -2.08 0.32 -8.12
N LEU A 182 -3.29 0.68 -8.58
CA LEU A 182 -4.30 1.34 -7.76
C LEU A 182 -5.46 0.36 -7.51
N PRO A 183 -5.50 -0.33 -6.36
CA PRO A 183 -6.60 -1.24 -6.04
C PRO A 183 -7.90 -0.48 -5.80
N ARG A 184 -9.00 -1.05 -6.30
CA ARG A 184 -10.37 -0.52 -6.14
C ARG A 184 -11.25 -1.39 -5.24
N GLU A 185 -10.80 -2.60 -4.96
CA GLU A 185 -11.49 -3.56 -4.10
C GLU A 185 -10.55 -3.98 -2.99
N TYR A 186 -11.11 -4.41 -1.86
CA TYR A 186 -10.33 -4.98 -0.76
C TYR A 186 -10.12 -6.49 -0.99
N GLY A 187 -9.15 -7.05 -0.27
CA GLY A 187 -8.77 -8.45 -0.31
C GLY A 187 -7.47 -8.69 -1.06
N LYS A 188 -7.19 -9.97 -1.29
CA LYS A 188 -5.94 -10.45 -1.86
C LYS A 188 -5.84 -10.14 -3.36
N HIS A 189 -4.82 -9.35 -3.72
CA HIS A 189 -4.45 -9.06 -5.10
C HIS A 189 -3.26 -9.91 -5.50
N LEU A 190 -3.40 -10.70 -6.56
CA LEU A 190 -2.33 -11.52 -7.10
C LEU A 190 -1.52 -10.73 -8.14
N ILE A 191 -0.21 -10.75 -7.98
CA ILE A 191 0.76 -10.09 -8.85
C ILE A 191 1.51 -11.19 -9.61
N ASP A 192 1.24 -11.34 -10.90
CA ASP A 192 1.96 -12.26 -11.77
C ASP A 192 3.07 -11.50 -12.50
N VAL A 193 4.30 -11.98 -12.34
CA VAL A 193 5.48 -11.44 -13.03
C VAL A 193 6.09 -12.56 -13.86
N ARG A 194 6.31 -12.29 -15.14
CA ARG A 194 6.90 -13.23 -16.08
C ARG A 194 8.07 -12.58 -16.80
N PHE A 195 9.06 -13.40 -17.12
CA PHE A 195 10.22 -13.01 -17.91
C PHE A 195 10.31 -13.92 -19.12
N ASN A 196 10.30 -13.34 -20.33
CA ASN A 196 10.18 -14.07 -21.59
C ASN A 196 8.99 -15.05 -21.60
N SER A 197 7.84 -14.62 -21.06
CA SER A 197 6.62 -15.43 -20.92
C SER A 197 6.72 -16.62 -19.95
N ILE A 198 7.80 -16.74 -19.17
CA ILE A 198 7.97 -17.74 -18.12
C ILE A 198 7.75 -17.09 -16.75
N PRO A 199 6.91 -17.65 -15.86
CA PRO A 199 6.74 -17.11 -14.50
C PRO A 199 8.06 -17.08 -13.74
N VAL A 200 8.33 -15.96 -13.07
CA VAL A 200 9.54 -15.82 -12.24
C VAL A 200 9.39 -16.61 -10.93
N PRO A 201 10.49 -17.11 -10.34
CA PRO A 201 10.42 -17.84 -9.07
C PRO A 201 9.80 -17.01 -7.94
N GLY A 202 9.04 -17.68 -7.07
CA GLY A 202 8.34 -17.05 -5.94
C GLY A 202 6.98 -16.45 -6.30
N GLY A 203 6.66 -16.31 -7.60
CA GLY A 203 5.35 -15.88 -8.06
C GLY A 203 4.29 -17.01 -8.09
N PRO A 204 3.00 -16.66 -8.21
CA PRO A 204 2.47 -15.30 -8.16
C PRO A 204 2.59 -14.71 -6.75
N PHE A 205 2.91 -13.42 -6.67
CA PHE A 205 3.05 -12.72 -5.40
C PHE A 205 1.68 -12.20 -4.91
N SER A 206 1.59 -11.89 -3.62
CA SER A 206 0.34 -11.48 -2.99
C SER A 206 0.48 -10.13 -2.32
N CYS A 207 -0.45 -9.22 -2.61
CA CYS A 207 -0.66 -7.98 -1.87
C CYS A 207 -2.03 -8.03 -1.19
N GLU A 208 -2.05 -7.91 0.15
CA GLU A 208 -3.30 -7.78 0.90
C GLU A 208 -3.76 -6.32 0.86
N VAL A 209 -4.95 -6.08 0.34
CA VAL A 209 -5.54 -4.73 0.28
C VAL A 209 -6.67 -4.62 1.28
N VAL A 210 -6.68 -3.55 2.06
CA VAL A 210 -7.71 -3.27 3.06
C VAL A 210 -8.50 -2.01 2.72
N ASP A 211 -9.74 -1.94 3.18
CA ASP A 211 -10.59 -0.76 3.03
C ASP A 211 -10.75 -0.05 4.38
N LEU A 212 -9.81 0.86 4.68
CA LEU A 212 -9.83 1.59 5.95
C LEU A 212 -11.05 2.52 6.07
N ALA A 213 -11.75 2.86 4.98
CA ALA A 213 -13.00 3.63 5.06
C ALA A 213 -14.14 2.85 5.72
N ARG A 214 -13.99 1.53 5.85
CA ARG A 214 -14.92 0.69 6.61
C ARG A 214 -14.61 0.71 8.11
N VAL A 215 -13.50 1.30 8.55
CA VAL A 215 -13.22 1.42 9.98
C VAL A 215 -13.91 2.66 10.51
N THR A 216 -14.78 2.49 11.51
CA THR A 216 -15.54 3.60 12.11
C THR A 216 -15.18 3.76 13.57
N VAL A 217 -15.12 5.01 14.02
CA VAL A 217 -14.99 5.39 15.44
C VAL A 217 -16.28 6.09 15.85
N SER A 218 -16.86 5.71 16.98
CA SER A 218 -18.13 6.28 17.45
C SER A 218 -18.02 7.78 17.71
N ASP A 219 -19.09 8.52 17.40
CA ASP A 219 -19.15 9.98 17.57
C ASP A 219 -19.12 10.46 19.03
N SER A 220 -19.21 9.53 20.00
CA SER A 220 -19.14 9.83 21.45
C SER A 220 -17.81 10.49 21.87
N ILE A 221 -16.79 10.44 21.01
CA ILE A 221 -15.41 10.87 21.29
C ILE A 221 -15.18 12.39 21.23
N ARG A 222 -16.20 13.22 20.99
CA ARG A 222 -16.00 14.67 20.74
C ARG A 222 -15.77 15.51 22.01
N LYS A 223 -16.35 15.11 23.15
CA LYS A 223 -16.30 15.84 24.41
C LYS A 223 -16.27 14.87 25.59
N GLY A 224 -15.65 15.26 26.70
CA GLY A 224 -15.58 14.42 27.89
C GLY A 224 -15.32 15.19 29.17
N HIS A 225 -15.87 14.71 30.28
CA HIS A 225 -15.64 15.27 31.60
C HIS A 225 -14.35 14.71 32.22
N VAL A 226 -13.53 15.57 32.82
CA VAL A 226 -12.27 15.20 33.48
C VAL A 226 -12.54 14.40 34.76
N GLY A 227 -11.84 13.27 34.91
CA GLY A 227 -11.97 12.41 36.08
C GLY A 227 -13.15 11.41 36.02
N ARG A 228 -13.99 11.47 34.98
CA ARG A 228 -15.03 10.47 34.72
C ARG A 228 -14.56 9.45 33.68
N PRO A 229 -14.92 8.16 33.82
CA PRO A 229 -14.68 7.17 32.77
C PRO A 229 -15.39 7.56 31.47
N LEU A 230 -14.68 7.46 30.36
CA LEU A 230 -15.18 7.66 29.01
C LEU A 230 -14.93 6.43 28.18
N SER A 231 -15.75 6.27 27.15
CA SER A 231 -15.53 5.24 26.15
C SER A 231 -15.98 5.65 24.76
N PHE A 232 -15.34 5.03 23.77
CA PHE A 232 -15.79 5.05 22.38
C PHE A 232 -15.54 3.69 21.76
N ASP A 233 -16.34 3.39 20.73
CA ASP A 233 -16.32 2.12 20.03
C ASP A 233 -15.59 2.27 18.70
N ILE A 234 -14.80 1.27 18.35
CA ILE A 234 -14.13 1.13 17.07
C ILE A 234 -14.68 -0.12 16.39
N THR A 235 -15.20 0.04 15.18
CA THR A 235 -15.68 -1.07 14.36
C THR A 235 -14.71 -1.29 13.20
N THR A 236 -14.10 -2.47 13.11
CA THR A 236 -13.06 -2.83 12.11
C THR A 236 -13.58 -3.69 10.96
N ASN A 237 -14.83 -4.16 11.05
CA ASN A 237 -15.50 -4.94 10.01
C ASN A 237 -14.65 -6.14 9.51
N THR A 238 -14.39 -6.25 8.20
CA THR A 238 -13.69 -7.37 7.57
C THR A 238 -12.18 -7.37 7.79
N ILE A 239 -11.64 -6.41 8.56
CA ILE A 239 -10.20 -6.13 8.68
C ILE A 239 -9.72 -6.32 10.14
N HIS A 240 -10.49 -7.04 10.96
CA HIS A 240 -10.20 -7.28 12.38
C HIS A 240 -8.92 -8.10 12.65
N HIS A 241 -8.33 -8.71 11.63
CA HIS A 241 -7.09 -9.48 11.74
C HIS A 241 -5.83 -8.59 11.76
N LEU A 242 -5.94 -7.32 11.39
CA LEU A 242 -4.84 -6.37 11.47
C LEU A 242 -4.69 -5.80 12.90
N PRO A 243 -3.47 -5.52 13.36
CA PRO A 243 -3.24 -4.94 14.68
C PRO A 243 -3.80 -3.51 14.74
N LEU A 244 -4.53 -3.22 15.81
CA LEU A 244 -5.04 -1.88 16.12
C LEU A 244 -4.02 -1.16 17.01
N ASP A 245 -3.47 -0.06 16.51
CA ASP A 245 -2.57 0.81 17.25
C ASP A 245 -3.30 2.10 17.62
N LEU A 246 -3.36 2.40 18.92
CA LEU A 246 -4.09 3.54 19.45
C LEU A 246 -3.23 4.38 20.40
N THR A 247 -3.29 5.70 20.23
CA THR A 247 -2.61 6.65 21.12
C THR A 247 -3.55 7.78 21.48
N ILE A 248 -3.72 8.03 22.78
CA ILE A 248 -4.46 9.18 23.30
C ILE A 248 -3.43 10.14 23.91
N THR A 249 -3.38 11.37 23.41
CA THR A 249 -2.42 12.41 23.82
C THR A 249 -3.16 13.57 24.48
N ALA A 250 -2.75 13.90 25.70
CA ALA A 250 -3.24 15.05 26.46
C ALA A 250 -2.70 16.38 25.92
N PRO A 251 -3.31 17.52 26.27
CA PRO A 251 -2.81 18.86 25.91
C PRO A 251 -1.35 19.10 26.29
N SER A 252 -0.89 18.51 27.39
CA SER A 252 0.53 18.56 27.81
C SER A 252 1.49 17.77 26.92
N GLY A 253 0.98 16.96 25.98
CA GLY A 253 1.75 16.02 25.17
C GLY A 253 1.94 14.65 25.81
N ARG A 254 1.46 14.45 27.05
CA ARG A 254 1.53 13.14 27.73
C ARG A 254 0.53 12.15 27.14
N THR A 255 0.92 10.88 27.07
CA THR A 255 0.02 9.80 26.68
C THR A 255 -0.90 9.39 27.83
N ILE A 256 -2.18 9.14 27.52
CA ILE A 256 -3.20 8.66 28.44
C ILE A 256 -3.33 7.14 28.30
N SER A 257 -3.31 6.45 29.43
CA SER A 257 -3.58 5.01 29.49
C SER A 257 -5.05 4.71 29.21
N TYR A 258 -5.29 3.62 28.48
CA TYR A 258 -6.61 3.15 28.14
C TYR A 258 -6.66 1.62 28.26
N ASN A 259 -7.89 1.08 28.27
CA ASN A 259 -8.17 -0.34 28.18
C ASN A 259 -8.97 -0.61 26.91
N ILE A 260 -8.69 -1.72 26.22
CA ILE A 260 -9.48 -2.16 25.06
C ILE A 260 -10.27 -3.39 25.48
N VAL A 261 -11.60 -3.28 25.43
CA VAL A 261 -12.54 -4.37 25.67
C VAL A 261 -13.05 -4.88 24.33
N LYS A 262 -12.79 -6.14 24.01
CA LYS A 262 -13.35 -6.78 22.81
C LYS A 262 -14.83 -7.06 23.02
N MET A 263 -15.70 -6.39 22.26
CA MET A 263 -17.15 -6.57 22.32
C MET A 263 -17.61 -7.68 21.37
N SER A 264 -17.00 -7.74 20.17
CA SER A 264 -17.17 -8.81 19.19
C SER A 264 -15.88 -8.99 18.37
N ASP A 265 -15.87 -9.85 17.36
CA ASP A 265 -14.74 -9.96 16.44
C ASP A 265 -14.49 -8.68 15.65
N THR A 266 -15.52 -7.84 15.46
CA THR A 266 -15.45 -6.64 14.62
C THR A 266 -15.56 -5.34 15.41
N GLU A 267 -15.85 -5.41 16.71
CA GLU A 267 -16.14 -4.24 17.54
C GLU A 267 -15.34 -4.30 18.84
N GLN A 268 -14.68 -3.18 19.14
CA GLN A 268 -13.84 -3.00 20.31
C GLN A 268 -14.18 -1.69 20.99
N ARG A 269 -14.31 -1.71 22.31
CA ARG A 269 -14.55 -0.54 23.14
C ARG A 269 -13.26 -0.07 23.79
N VAL A 270 -12.92 1.19 23.61
CA VAL A 270 -11.78 1.83 24.26
C VAL A 270 -12.28 2.57 25.48
N GLU A 271 -11.76 2.26 26.65
CA GLU A 271 -12.13 2.88 27.93
C GLU A 271 -10.94 3.62 28.54
N PHE A 272 -11.15 4.85 28.99
CA PHE A 272 -10.10 5.71 29.54
C PHE A 272 -10.68 6.81 30.42
N THR A 273 -9.82 7.49 31.17
CA THR A 273 -10.18 8.66 31.99
C THR A 273 -9.26 9.82 31.64
N LEU A 274 -9.86 11.00 31.46
CA LEU A 274 -9.13 12.24 31.19
C LEU A 274 -8.67 12.88 32.49
N ASN A 275 -7.45 13.41 32.48
CA ASN A 275 -6.83 14.04 33.67
C ASN A 275 -6.52 15.53 33.46
N GLU A 276 -6.66 16.03 32.23
CA GLU A 276 -6.35 17.41 31.86
C GLU A 276 -7.55 18.03 31.16
N ILE A 277 -7.70 19.35 31.28
CA ILE A 277 -8.71 20.12 30.55
C ILE A 277 -8.09 20.59 29.24
N GLY A 278 -8.87 20.56 28.15
CA GLY A 278 -8.45 21.03 26.85
C GLY A 278 -8.55 19.97 25.74
N ASN A 279 -7.89 20.25 24.62
CA ASN A 279 -7.99 19.43 23.42
C ASN A 279 -7.04 18.22 23.49
N HIS A 280 -7.62 17.03 23.54
CA HIS A 280 -6.91 15.76 23.44
C HIS A 280 -6.89 15.30 21.99
N ARG A 281 -5.82 14.59 21.63
CA ARG A 281 -5.63 14.01 20.29
C ARG A 281 -5.69 12.50 20.40
N ILE A 282 -6.43 11.86 19.51
CA ILE A 282 -6.61 10.41 19.49
C ILE A 282 -6.20 9.90 18.11
N ASP A 283 -5.03 9.29 18.04
CA ASP A 283 -4.51 8.66 16.84
C ASP A 283 -4.93 7.20 16.82
N VAL A 284 -5.66 6.83 15.77
CA VAL A 284 -6.07 5.45 15.51
C VAL A 284 -5.43 4.99 14.21
N ARG A 285 -4.76 3.84 14.24
CA ARG A 285 -4.12 3.19 13.09
C ARG A 285 -4.44 1.70 13.08
N LEU A 286 -4.52 1.12 11.89
CA LEU A 286 -4.71 -0.31 11.68
C LEU A 286 -3.59 -0.83 10.78
N GLY A 287 -2.79 -1.79 11.26
CA GLY A 287 -1.63 -2.30 10.51
C GLY A 287 -0.60 -1.21 10.17
N ASN A 288 -0.33 -0.28 11.10
CA ASN A 288 0.47 0.94 10.90
C ASN A 288 -0.15 2.02 9.97
N MET A 289 -1.33 1.80 9.41
CA MET A 289 -1.99 2.74 8.49
C MET A 289 -3.02 3.58 9.23
N ALA A 290 -2.97 4.91 9.10
CA ALA A 290 -3.96 5.79 9.72
C ALA A 290 -5.34 5.58 9.08
N ILE A 291 -6.36 5.38 9.93
CA ILE A 291 -7.74 5.29 9.45
C ILE A 291 -8.26 6.68 9.04
N PRO A 292 -9.31 6.76 8.20
CA PRO A 292 -9.91 8.03 7.84
C PRO A 292 -10.35 8.84 9.06
N ASN A 293 -10.16 10.16 8.98
CA ASN A 293 -10.43 11.13 10.05
C ASN A 293 -9.53 11.02 11.30
N SER A 294 -8.63 10.04 11.37
CA SER A 294 -7.54 10.05 12.34
C SER A 294 -6.56 11.18 11.98
N PRO A 295 -6.13 12.03 12.94
CA PRO A 295 -6.46 12.00 14.36
C PRO A 295 -7.85 12.56 14.69
N PHE A 296 -8.48 12.00 15.71
CA PHE A 296 -9.69 12.54 16.32
C PHE A 296 -9.35 13.53 17.44
N HIS A 297 -10.25 14.48 17.68
CA HIS A 297 -10.09 15.51 18.71
C HIS A 297 -11.21 15.43 19.74
N LEU A 298 -10.81 15.37 21.02
CA LEU A 298 -11.72 15.32 22.16
C LEU A 298 -11.52 16.54 23.05
N LYS A 299 -12.57 17.32 23.27
CA LYS A 299 -12.53 18.49 24.18
C LYS A 299 -12.88 18.08 25.60
N ALA A 300 -11.89 18.11 26.48
CA ALA A 300 -12.05 17.80 27.89
C ALA A 300 -12.48 19.04 28.68
N TYR A 301 -13.44 18.88 29.58
CA TYR A 301 -13.97 19.94 30.45
C TYR A 301 -14.14 19.45 31.89
N ASP A 302 -14.23 20.39 32.84
CA ASP A 302 -14.46 20.10 34.25
C ASP A 302 -15.47 21.10 34.82
N SER A 303 -16.71 20.66 34.94
CA SER A 303 -17.80 21.49 35.50
C SER A 303 -17.58 21.88 36.96
N SER A 304 -16.75 21.15 37.73
CA SER A 304 -16.46 21.50 39.13
C SER A 304 -15.59 22.75 39.27
N ARG A 305 -14.96 23.19 38.18
CA ARG A 305 -14.12 24.41 38.15
C ARG A 305 -14.90 25.66 37.76
N LEU A 306 -16.21 25.54 37.52
CA LEU A 306 -17.07 26.70 37.41
C LEU A 306 -17.21 27.35 38.79
N ILE A 307 -17.11 28.68 38.80
CA ILE A 307 -17.29 29.47 40.02
C ILE A 307 -18.52 30.33 39.81
N VAL A 308 -19.52 30.17 40.69
CA VAL A 308 -20.67 31.06 40.76
C VAL A 308 -20.48 31.97 41.96
N SER A 309 -20.49 33.28 41.73
CA SER A 309 -20.23 34.31 42.75
C SER A 309 -21.30 35.39 42.76
N ASP A 310 -21.25 36.23 43.79
CA ASP A 310 -22.14 37.38 43.97
C ASP A 310 -23.62 37.02 44.09
N ILE A 311 -23.94 35.79 44.51
CA ILE A 311 -25.32 35.35 44.72
C ILE A 311 -25.88 36.02 46.00
N PRO A 312 -26.84 36.94 45.91
CA PRO A 312 -27.46 37.54 47.09
C PRO A 312 -28.42 36.54 47.73
N ARG A 313 -28.48 36.49 49.07
CA ARG A 313 -29.40 35.61 49.83
C ARG A 313 -30.72 36.26 50.22
N ILE A 314 -30.80 37.58 50.10
CA ILE A 314 -32.00 38.36 50.38
C ILE A 314 -32.11 39.35 49.24
N VAL A 315 -33.25 39.33 48.57
CA VAL A 315 -33.53 40.15 47.40
C VAL A 315 -34.82 40.91 47.60
N THR A 316 -34.91 42.10 46.98
CA THR A 316 -36.13 42.90 47.02
C THR A 316 -36.96 42.61 45.78
N LEU A 317 -38.27 42.44 45.95
CA LEU A 317 -39.20 42.23 44.84
C LEU A 317 -39.07 43.33 43.79
N ASN A 318 -39.11 42.93 42.52
CA ASN A 318 -39.02 43.79 41.35
C ASN A 318 -37.69 44.55 41.18
N GLN A 319 -36.68 44.29 42.02
CA GLN A 319 -35.33 44.82 41.81
C GLN A 319 -34.47 43.83 41.03
N PRO A 320 -33.56 44.30 40.15
CA PRO A 320 -32.64 43.41 39.45
C PRO A 320 -31.68 42.76 40.45
N VAL A 321 -31.55 41.45 40.32
CA VAL A 321 -30.63 40.60 41.06
C VAL A 321 -29.55 40.18 40.10
N GLU A 322 -28.29 40.44 40.45
CA GLU A 322 -27.13 40.10 39.63
C GLU A 322 -26.29 39.02 40.32
N PHE A 323 -25.71 38.12 39.53
CA PHE A 323 -24.70 37.16 39.96
C PHE A 323 -23.76 36.83 38.80
N THR A 324 -22.57 36.32 39.12
CA THR A 324 -21.53 36.07 38.12
C THR A 324 -21.22 34.58 38.01
N VAL A 325 -20.94 34.12 36.78
CA VAL A 325 -20.46 32.76 36.51
C VAL A 325 -19.11 32.85 35.77
N ASP A 326 -18.07 32.29 36.36
CA ASP A 326 -16.72 32.20 35.79
C ASP A 326 -16.41 30.78 35.30
N ALA A 327 -16.33 30.63 33.98
CA ALA A 327 -15.99 29.40 33.28
C ALA A 327 -14.54 29.33 32.79
N SER A 328 -13.70 30.32 33.15
CA SER A 328 -12.32 30.44 32.64
C SER A 328 -11.44 29.22 32.92
N LYS A 329 -11.75 28.45 33.97
CA LYS A 329 -11.01 27.23 34.36
C LYS A 329 -11.75 25.93 34.04
N ALA A 330 -12.96 25.99 33.51
CA ALA A 330 -13.81 24.81 33.27
C ALA A 330 -13.56 24.13 31.93
N GLY A 331 -12.80 24.77 31.03
CA GLY A 331 -12.60 24.30 29.66
C GLY A 331 -13.66 24.84 28.71
N GLU A 332 -13.64 24.35 27.46
CA GLU A 332 -14.61 24.78 26.46
C GLU A 332 -15.94 24.03 26.63
N GLY A 333 -17.05 24.77 26.63
CA GLY A 333 -18.36 24.16 26.81
C GLY A 333 -19.51 25.13 26.71
N GLN A 334 -20.72 24.58 26.73
CA GLN A 334 -21.97 25.31 26.78
C GLN A 334 -22.38 25.52 28.23
N LEU A 335 -22.62 26.78 28.61
CA LEU A 335 -23.13 27.16 29.91
C LEU A 335 -24.65 27.37 29.82
N GLU A 336 -25.38 26.77 30.75
CA GLU A 336 -26.84 26.93 30.88
C GLU A 336 -27.17 27.35 32.31
N VAL A 337 -28.00 28.40 32.44
CA VAL A 337 -28.44 28.90 33.74
C VAL A 337 -29.97 29.04 33.73
N ALA A 338 -30.61 28.39 34.68
CA ALA A 338 -32.05 28.41 34.86
C ALA A 338 -32.40 28.88 36.28
N ILE A 339 -33.48 29.63 36.40
CA ILE A 339 -34.00 30.12 37.69
C ILE A 339 -35.40 29.55 37.85
N ASN A 340 -35.64 28.81 38.94
CA ASN A 340 -36.84 28.01 39.15
C ASN A 340 -37.18 27.15 37.93
N ASP A 341 -36.21 26.33 37.48
CA ASP A 341 -36.34 25.47 36.29
C ASP A 341 -36.71 26.21 34.99
N GLY A 342 -36.32 27.50 34.90
CA GLY A 342 -36.54 28.33 33.73
C GLY A 342 -37.88 29.09 33.75
N LEU A 343 -38.64 28.99 34.85
CA LEU A 343 -39.88 29.77 35.03
C LEU A 343 -39.61 31.26 35.20
N VAL A 344 -38.43 31.63 35.70
CA VAL A 344 -38.04 33.03 35.86
C VAL A 344 -37.07 33.40 34.74
N PRO A 345 -37.43 34.37 33.87
CA PRO A 345 -36.56 34.80 32.80
C PRO A 345 -35.33 35.52 33.37
N ASN A 346 -34.18 35.23 32.78
CA ASN A 346 -32.92 35.89 33.10
C ASN A 346 -32.27 36.42 31.82
N GLN A 347 -31.37 37.39 32.00
CA GLN A 347 -30.53 37.92 30.94
C GLN A 347 -29.08 37.61 31.26
N VAL A 348 -28.30 37.37 30.20
CA VAL A 348 -26.86 37.13 30.30
C VAL A 348 -26.10 38.22 29.57
N LYS A 349 -25.06 38.73 30.20
CA LYS A 349 -24.11 39.68 29.63
C LYS A 349 -22.70 39.09 29.69
N PRO A 350 -22.02 38.89 28.56
CA PRO A 350 -20.63 38.46 28.57
C PRO A 350 -19.74 39.57 29.15
N LEU A 351 -18.88 39.21 30.09
CA LEU A 351 -17.88 40.10 30.68
C LEU A 351 -16.48 39.93 30.04
N GLY A 352 -16.32 38.93 29.17
CA GLY A 352 -15.03 38.55 28.58
C GLY A 352 -14.30 37.49 29.40
N ASN A 353 -13.27 36.88 28.82
CA ASN A 353 -12.45 35.83 29.46
C ASN A 353 -13.29 34.69 30.09
N SER A 354 -14.34 34.25 29.39
CA SER A 354 -15.27 33.20 29.85
C SER A 354 -16.00 33.52 31.16
N ARG A 355 -16.19 34.81 31.47
CA ARG A 355 -17.04 35.29 32.57
C ARG A 355 -18.34 35.88 32.06
N PHE A 356 -19.42 35.63 32.80
CA PHE A 356 -20.78 36.03 32.43
C PHE A 356 -21.49 36.64 33.65
N LEU A 357 -22.14 37.78 33.44
CA LEU A 357 -23.04 38.39 34.40
C LEU A 357 -24.47 37.98 34.05
N PHE A 358 -25.16 37.38 35.01
CA PHE A 358 -26.56 37.05 34.88
C PHE A 358 -27.38 38.02 35.72
N ASN A 359 -28.54 38.41 35.21
CA ASN A 359 -29.50 39.17 35.99
C ASN A 359 -30.94 38.68 35.79
N PHE A 360 -31.74 38.80 36.85
CA PHE A 360 -33.18 38.54 36.82
C PHE A 360 -33.91 39.47 37.80
N SER A 361 -35.24 39.56 37.71
CA SER A 361 -36.03 40.34 38.66
C SER A 361 -37.12 39.47 39.29
N PRO A 362 -37.04 39.16 40.60
CA PRO A 362 -38.01 38.31 41.27
C PRO A 362 -39.37 39.02 41.34
N ARG A 363 -40.44 38.28 41.00
CA ARG A 363 -41.82 38.78 40.99
C ARG A 363 -42.69 38.18 42.09
N THR A 364 -42.25 37.07 42.69
CA THR A 364 -42.92 36.42 43.83
C THR A 364 -41.97 36.38 45.02
N SER A 365 -42.52 36.26 46.22
CA SER A 365 -41.76 36.13 47.47
C SER A 365 -41.26 34.71 47.74
N ASP A 366 -41.53 33.77 46.82
CA ASP A 366 -41.09 32.39 46.94
C ASP A 366 -39.57 32.28 46.77
N PRO A 367 -38.93 31.24 47.33
CA PRO A 367 -37.51 30.99 47.10
C PRO A 367 -37.19 30.89 45.61
N HIS A 368 -36.03 31.43 45.21
CA HIS A 368 -35.55 31.36 43.83
C HIS A 368 -34.34 30.43 43.76
N VAL A 369 -34.49 29.30 43.10
CA VAL A 369 -33.43 28.29 42.98
C VAL A 369 -32.69 28.51 41.68
N LEU A 370 -31.38 28.70 41.80
CA LEU A 370 -30.45 28.76 40.68
C LEU A 370 -30.01 27.33 40.29
N SER A 371 -30.16 26.98 39.02
CA SER A 371 -29.57 25.78 38.43
C SER A 371 -28.54 26.20 37.38
N VAL A 372 -27.28 25.76 37.56
CA VAL A 372 -26.19 25.98 36.61
C VAL A 372 -25.73 24.65 36.05
N LYS A 373 -25.72 24.53 34.73
CA LYS A 373 -25.23 23.35 34.01
C LYS A 373 -24.13 23.73 33.05
N PHE A 374 -23.18 22.82 32.85
CA PHE A 374 -22.09 22.98 31.90
C PHE A 374 -21.92 21.72 31.06
N ASN A 375 -22.11 21.86 29.75
CA ASN A 375 -22.24 20.72 28.83
C ASN A 375 -23.28 19.68 29.33
N GLY A 376 -24.35 20.15 29.97
CA GLY A 376 -25.41 19.30 30.55
C GLY A 376 -25.14 18.79 31.98
N ASP A 377 -23.90 18.87 32.47
CA ASP A 377 -23.57 18.50 33.85
C ASP A 377 -24.02 19.57 34.84
N LEU A 378 -24.90 19.19 35.77
CA LEU A 378 -25.33 20.06 36.87
C LEU A 378 -24.18 20.29 37.85
N LEU A 379 -24.02 21.53 38.29
CA LEU A 379 -23.12 21.85 39.39
C LEU A 379 -23.68 21.30 40.72
N PRO A 380 -22.86 20.63 41.56
CA PRO A 380 -23.33 20.02 42.80
C PRO A 380 -23.85 21.03 43.85
N ASP A 381 -23.29 22.23 43.88
CA ASP A 381 -23.63 23.25 44.87
C ASP A 381 -24.80 24.12 44.40
N ASN A 382 -26.02 23.60 44.59
CA ASN A 382 -27.25 24.38 44.54
C ASN A 382 -27.26 25.41 45.69
N ASN A 383 -26.73 26.61 45.42
CA ASN A 383 -26.90 27.75 46.30
C ASN A 383 -28.33 28.30 46.14
N ASN A 384 -29.24 27.84 46.99
CA ASN A 384 -30.59 28.41 47.14
C ASN A 384 -30.49 29.92 47.45
N VAL A 385 -31.27 30.74 46.73
CA VAL A 385 -31.43 32.19 46.93
C VAL A 385 -32.76 32.51 47.59
#